data_AF-A0AAP8N5E7-F1
#
_entry.id   AF-A0AAP8N5E7-F1
#
_cell.length_a   1.000
_cell.length_b   1.000
_cell.length_c   1.000
_cell.angle_alpha   90.00
_cell.angle_beta   90.00
_cell.angle_gamma   90.00
#
_symmetry.space_group_name_H-M   'P 1'
#
loop_
_entity.id
_entity.type
_entity.pdbx_description
1 polymer ?
#
loop_
_entity_poly.entity_id
_entity_poly.type
_entity_poly.pdbx_seq_one_letter_code
_entity_poly.pdbx_strand_id
1 'polypeptide(L)'
;KLLRDACDRYGVHLIHDEIAVGFGRTGTMFACEQAGIRPDFLCLSKALTGGYLPLAACLTTDEVYSAFYDDYPTLRAFLHS
;
A
#
# COMPACT_ATOMS: atom_id res chain seq x y z
N LYS A 1 -16.73 1.69 1.88
CA LYS A 1 -16.68 3.04 2.50
C LYS A 1 -16.73 2.94 4.01
N LEU A 2 -17.71 2.23 4.59
CA LEU A 2 -17.81 1.96 6.04
C LEU A 2 -16.49 1.56 6.74
N LEU A 3 -15.70 0.65 6.14
CA LEU A 3 -14.42 0.24 6.71
C LEU A 3 -13.39 1.37 6.75
N ARG A 4 -13.31 2.19 5.69
CA ARG A 4 -12.42 3.36 5.65
C ARG A 4 -12.80 4.36 6.73
N ASP A 5 -14.08 4.69 6.85
CA ASP A 5 -14.57 5.64 7.85
C ASP A 5 -14.29 5.13 9.28
N ALA A 6 -14.39 3.82 9.52
CA ALA A 6 -14.05 3.21 10.80
C ALA A 6 -12.54 3.28 11.08
N CYS A 7 -11.70 2.93 10.10
CA CYS A 7 -10.25 3.03 10.20
C CYS A 7 -9.81 4.47 10.55
N ASP A 8 -10.40 5.47 9.89
CA ASP A 8 -10.11 6.89 10.15
C ASP A 8 -10.55 7.30 11.56
N ARG A 9 -11.72 6.85 12.01
CA ARG A 9 -12.25 7.16 13.34
C ARG A 9 -11.38 6.61 14.47
N TYR A 10 -10.82 5.40 14.30
CA TYR A 10 -10.10 4.71 15.35
C TYR A 10 -8.58 4.78 15.20
N GLY A 11 -8.07 5.51 14.20
CA GLY A 11 -6.63 5.63 13.94
C GLY A 11 -5.99 4.29 13.58
N VAL A 12 -6.70 3.45 12.82
CA VAL A 12 -6.23 2.13 12.38
C VAL A 12 -5.88 2.20 10.91
N HIS A 13 -4.71 1.66 10.53
CA HIS A 13 -4.32 1.59 9.12
C HIS A 13 -5.17 0.60 8.32
N LEU A 14 -5.58 1.00 7.13
CA LEU A 14 -6.28 0.16 6.16
C LEU A 14 -5.28 -0.39 5.14
N ILE A 15 -5.22 -1.71 5.05
CA ILE A 15 -4.37 -2.42 4.08
C ILE A 15 -5.27 -3.03 3.01
N HIS A 16 -4.99 -2.72 1.74
CA HIS A 16 -5.60 -3.43 0.63
C HIS A 16 -4.59 -4.42 0.03
N ASP A 17 -4.93 -5.70 0.09
CA ASP A 17 -4.22 -6.75 -0.63
C ASP A 17 -4.74 -6.83 -2.06
N GLU A 18 -3.97 -6.26 -2.97
CA GLU A 18 -4.28 -6.21 -4.40
C GLU A 18 -3.43 -7.15 -5.23
N ILE A 19 -2.74 -8.11 -4.59
CA ILE A 19 -1.87 -9.07 -5.26
C ILE A 19 -2.64 -9.84 -6.34
N ALA A 20 -3.86 -10.29 -6.04
CA ALA A 20 -4.67 -11.08 -6.98
C ALA A 20 -5.59 -10.23 -7.87
N VAL A 21 -6.04 -9.09 -7.36
CA VAL A 21 -7.17 -8.32 -7.94
C VAL A 21 -6.74 -7.02 -8.64
N GLY A 22 -5.49 -6.58 -8.46
CA GLY A 22 -4.92 -5.44 -9.15
C GLY A 22 -4.54 -5.74 -10.60
N PHE A 23 -3.95 -4.76 -11.26
CA PHE A 23 -3.50 -4.79 -12.65
C PHE A 23 -4.60 -5.20 -13.63
N GLY A 24 -5.78 -4.57 -13.52
CA GLY A 24 -6.87 -4.77 -14.49
C GLY A 24 -7.69 -6.03 -14.29
N ARG A 25 -7.35 -6.91 -13.33
CA ARG A 25 -8.07 -8.19 -13.11
C ARG A 25 -9.57 -7.99 -12.86
N THR A 26 -9.93 -6.89 -12.21
CA THR A 26 -11.31 -6.55 -11.84
C THR A 26 -11.93 -5.46 -12.72
N GLY A 27 -11.24 -5.03 -13.79
CA GLY A 27 -11.70 -4.00 -14.74
C GLY A 27 -11.14 -2.59 -14.51
N THR A 28 -10.69 -2.26 -13.31
CA THR A 28 -9.91 -1.05 -12.99
C THR A 28 -8.44 -1.40 -12.76
N MET A 29 -7.54 -0.41 -12.74
CA MET A 29 -6.12 -0.68 -12.49
C MET A 29 -5.93 -1.30 -11.11
N PHE A 30 -6.58 -0.73 -10.08
CA PHE A 30 -6.71 -1.31 -8.75
C PHE A 30 -8.19 -1.43 -8.34
N ALA A 31 -8.54 -2.48 -7.60
CA ALA A 31 -9.89 -2.73 -7.10
C ALA A 31 -10.35 -1.63 -6.12
N CYS A 32 -9.44 -1.01 -5.38
CA CYS A 32 -9.72 0.11 -4.48
C CYS A 32 -10.37 1.32 -5.17
N GLU A 33 -10.09 1.52 -6.46
CA GLU A 33 -10.69 2.58 -7.29
C GLU A 33 -12.20 2.43 -7.39
N GLN A 34 -12.69 1.19 -7.52
CA GLN A 34 -14.14 0.90 -7.60
C GLN A 34 -14.86 1.23 -6.30
N ALA A 35 -14.15 1.08 -5.18
CA ALA A 35 -14.67 1.47 -3.86
C ALA A 35 -14.61 2.99 -3.62
N GLY A 36 -13.82 3.73 -4.42
CA GLY A 36 -13.52 5.13 -4.21
C GLY A 36 -12.79 5.37 -2.88
N ILE A 37 -11.90 4.46 -2.50
CA ILE A 37 -11.19 4.47 -1.22
C ILE A 37 -9.69 4.40 -1.48
N ARG A 38 -8.92 5.24 -0.79
CA ARG A 38 -7.46 5.16 -0.74
C ARG A 38 -7.04 4.40 0.54
N PRO A 39 -6.28 3.29 0.42
CA PRO A 39 -5.72 2.59 1.58
C PRO A 39 -4.46 3.28 2.09
N ASP A 40 -4.07 2.95 3.32
CA ASP A 40 -2.80 3.39 3.92
C ASP A 40 -1.63 2.52 3.43
N PHE A 41 -1.91 1.25 3.13
CA PHE A 41 -0.97 0.33 2.50
C PHE A 41 -1.62 -0.42 1.34
N LEU A 42 -0.85 -0.63 0.27
CA LEU A 42 -1.26 -1.40 -0.91
C LEU A 42 -0.24 -2.51 -1.19
N CYS A 43 -0.67 -3.76 -1.14
CA CYS A 43 0.19 -4.91 -1.44
C CYS A 43 0.02 -5.36 -2.89
N LEU A 44 1.14 -5.50 -3.62
CA LEU A 44 1.20 -5.84 -5.03
C LEU A 44 2.19 -6.98 -5.29
N SER A 45 1.86 -7.87 -6.22
CA SER A 45 2.74 -8.92 -6.77
C SER A 45 2.06 -9.50 -8.03
N LYS A 46 2.23 -10.80 -8.31
CA LYS A 46 1.62 -11.55 -9.43
C LYS A 46 1.70 -10.79 -10.76
N ALA A 47 0.61 -10.14 -11.17
CA ALA A 47 0.50 -9.43 -12.43
C ALA A 47 1.45 -8.21 -12.54
N LEU A 48 2.02 -7.75 -11.42
CA LEU A 48 3.03 -6.69 -11.37
C LEU A 48 4.16 -6.88 -12.39
N THR A 49 4.61 -8.12 -12.58
CA THR A 49 5.67 -8.47 -13.55
C THR A 49 5.17 -9.34 -14.69
N GLY A 50 3.85 -9.55 -14.80
CA GLY A 50 3.26 -10.49 -15.76
C GLY A 50 3.76 -11.94 -15.60
N GLY A 51 4.31 -12.31 -14.44
CA GLY A 51 4.90 -13.63 -14.20
C GLY A 51 6.33 -13.81 -14.73
N TYR A 52 6.98 -12.77 -15.24
CA TYR A 52 8.35 -12.84 -15.77
C TYR A 52 9.44 -12.81 -14.70
N LEU A 53 9.18 -12.15 -13.56
CA LEU A 53 10.14 -11.95 -12.49
C LEU A 53 9.44 -12.05 -11.13
N PRO A 54 9.95 -12.82 -10.16
CA PRO A 54 9.44 -12.77 -8.79
C PRO A 54 9.66 -11.38 -8.20
N LEU A 55 8.56 -10.66 -7.96
CA LEU A 55 8.58 -9.33 -7.36
C LEU A 55 7.31 -9.12 -6.54
N ALA A 56 7.47 -8.45 -5.41
CA ALA A 56 6.37 -7.92 -4.62
C ALA A 56 6.72 -6.48 -4.22
N ALA A 57 5.68 -5.67 -4.02
CA ALA A 57 5.82 -4.31 -3.53
C ALA A 57 4.74 -4.03 -2.48
N CYS A 58 5.12 -3.38 -1.39
CA CYS A 58 4.20 -2.78 -0.43
C CYS A 58 4.36 -1.27 -0.57
N LEU A 59 3.30 -0.59 -1.00
CA LEU A 59 3.25 0.86 -1.10
C LEU A 59 2.59 1.42 0.15
N THR A 60 2.99 2.63 0.56
CA THR A 60 2.38 3.33 1.69
C THR A 60 2.31 4.84 1.44
N THR A 61 1.75 5.59 2.38
CA THR A 61 1.64 7.05 2.31
C THR A 61 2.93 7.74 2.76
N ASP A 62 3.12 8.99 2.33
CA ASP A 62 4.25 9.80 2.77
C ASP A 62 4.26 10.03 4.28
N GLU A 63 3.08 10.07 4.91
CA GLU A 63 2.92 10.19 6.36
C GLU A 63 3.55 8.98 7.08
N VAL A 64 3.23 7.77 6.62
CA VAL A 64 3.85 6.55 7.17
C VAL A 64 5.34 6.54 6.86
N TYR A 65 5.76 6.82 5.62
CA TYR A 65 7.17 6.85 5.26
C TYR A 65 7.98 7.82 6.13
N SER A 66 7.44 9.01 6.39
CA SER A 66 8.09 10.05 7.20
C SER A 66 8.30 9.64 8.65
N ALA A 67 7.50 8.70 9.18
CA ALA A 67 7.72 8.15 10.52
C ALA A 67 8.97 7.24 10.60
N PHE A 68 9.44 6.73 9.45
CA PHE A 68 10.61 5.85 9.35
C PHE A 68 11.85 6.61 8.86
N TYR A 69 11.65 7.66 8.08
CA TYR A 69 12.74 8.43 7.49
C TYR A 69 13.34 9.44 8.49
N ASP A 70 14.66 9.58 8.43
CA ASP A 70 15.41 10.68 9.03
C ASP A 70 16.68 10.90 8.17
N ASP A 71 17.30 12.08 8.27
CA ASP A 71 18.51 12.40 7.53
C ASP A 71 19.66 11.46 7.95
N TYR A 72 20.40 10.92 6.99
CA TYR A 72 21.50 9.98 7.25
C TYR A 72 22.48 10.41 8.37
N PRO A 73 22.89 11.70 8.48
CA PRO A 73 23.78 12.16 9.54
C PRO A 73 23.19 12.05 10.96
N THR A 74 21.87 11.98 11.13
CA THR A 74 21.24 11.86 12.45
C THR A 74 21.36 10.44 13.00
N LEU A 75 21.52 9.44 12.12
CA LEU A 75 21.53 8.01 12.43
C LEU A 75 20.26 7.54 13.16
N ARG A 76 19.14 8.22 12.93
CA ARG A 76 17.84 7.93 13.58
C ARG A 76 16.82 7.29 12.63
N ALA A 77 17.12 7.24 11.34
CA ALA A 77 16.24 6.63 10.35
C ALA A 77 16.01 5.16 10.68
N PHE A 78 14.75 4.74 10.75
CA PHE A 78 14.37 3.35 10.99
C PHE A 78 14.30 2.60 9.66
N LEU A 79 15.47 2.39 9.04
CA LEU A 79 15.62 1.68 7.78
C LEU A 79 16.29 0.33 8.04
N HIS A 80 15.55 -0.76 7.81
CA HIS A 80 16.06 -2.12 7.92
C HIS A 80 15.78 -2.86 6.61
N SER A 81 16.78 -3.62 6.13
CA SER A 81 16.69 -4.55 5.00
C SER A 81 16.37 -5.97 5.46
#